data_AF-A0A392TG63-F1
#
_entry.id   AF-A0A392TG63-F1
#
_cell.length_a   1.000
_cell.length_b   1.000
_cell.length_c   1.000
_cell.angle_alpha   90.00
_cell.angle_beta   90.00
_cell.angle_gamma   90.00
#
_symmetry.space_group_name_H-M   'P 1'
#
loop_
_entity.id
_entity.type
_entity.pdbx_description
1 polymer ?
#
loop_
_entity_poly.entity_id
_entity_poly.type
_entity_poly.pdbx_seq_one_letter_code
_entity_poly.pdbx_strand_id
1 'polypeptide(L)' 'MRCLDEHKVLLGGYVFHDESDHWWGNAKQRLEANGAFITWARFQREFLTVSEEYRIHGIEAG' A
#
# COMPACT_ATOMS: atom_id res chain seq x y z
N MET A 1 29.76 8.54 -4.81
CA MET A 1 29.20 7.98 -3.56
C MET A 1 28.04 7.05 -3.93
N ARG A 2 28.33 5.84 -4.43
CA ARG A 2 27.31 4.90 -4.94
C ARG A 2 26.60 4.13 -3.82
N CYS A 3 27.36 3.84 -2.75
CA CYS A 3 26.88 3.13 -1.56
C CYS A 3 25.67 3.80 -0.86
N LEU A 4 25.54 5.13 -0.93
CA LEU A 4 24.42 5.84 -0.29
C LEU A 4 23.12 5.74 -1.11
N ASP A 5 23.20 5.77 -2.44
CA ASP A 5 22.04 5.62 -3.32
C ASP A 5 21.53 4.19 -3.33
N GLU A 6 22.43 3.21 -3.40
CA GLU A 6 22.08 1.78 -3.29
C GLU A 6 21.38 1.49 -1.96
N HIS A 7 21.87 2.07 -0.87
CA HIS A 7 21.25 1.96 0.45
C HIS A 7 19.89 2.65 0.53
N LYS A 8 19.72 3.82 -0.08
CA LYS A 8 18.43 4.52 -0.17
C LYS A 8 17.40 3.72 -0.98
N VAL A 9 17.80 3.09 -2.08
CA VAL A 9 16.92 2.22 -2.88
C VAL A 9 16.52 0.99 -2.07
N LEU A 10 17.47 0.38 -1.35
CA LEU A 10 17.20 -0.77 -0.47
C LEU A 10 16.24 -0.41 0.67
N LEU A 11 16.47 0.73 1.34
CA LEU A 11 15.60 1.24 2.39
C LEU A 11 14.22 1.61 1.85
N GLY A 12 14.15 2.26 0.69
CA GLY A 12 12.89 2.59 0.03
C GLY A 12 12.09 1.33 -0.33
N GLY A 13 12.75 0.27 -0.80
CA GLY A 13 12.11 -1.02 -1.03
C GLY A 13 11.58 -1.66 0.24
N TYR A 14 12.30 -1.54 1.37
CA TYR A 14 11.87 -2.08 2.66
C TYR A 14 10.68 -1.30 3.23
N VAL A 15 10.72 0.03 3.17
CA VAL A 15 9.60 0.91 3.60
C VAL A 15 8.37 0.67 2.73
N PHE A 16 8.55 0.55 1.40
CA PHE A 16 7.45 0.25 0.50
C PHE A 16 6.84 -1.14 0.76
N HIS A 17 7.67 -2.13 1.11
CA HIS A 17 7.19 -3.45 1.49
C HIS A 17 6.36 -3.40 2.78
N ASP A 18 6.89 -2.74 3.82
CA ASP A 18 6.19 -2.56 5.10
C ASP A 18 4.86 -1.82 4.92
N GLU A 19 4.85 -0.75 4.14
CA GLU A 19 3.65 0.05 3.88
C GLU A 19 2.63 -0.70 3.01
N SER A 20 3.09 -1.51 2.05
CA SER A 20 2.24 -2.40 1.27
C SER A 20 1.64 -3.52 2.13
N ASP A 21 2.39 -4.09 3.07
CA ASP A 21 1.90 -5.11 3.99
C ASP A 21 0.90 -4.52 4.99
N HIS A 22 1.19 -3.32 5.52
CA HIS A 22 0.29 -2.58 6.39
C HIS A 22 -1.03 -2.25 5.68
N TRP A 23 -0.94 -1.71 4.46
CA TRP A 23 -2.10 -1.45 3.62
C TRP A 23 -2.91 -2.73 3.38
N TRP A 24 -2.25 -3.82 3.01
CA TRP A 24 -2.92 -5.08 2.69
C TRP A 24 -3.65 -5.66 3.91
N GLY A 25 -3.07 -5.55 5.10
CA GLY A 25 -3.73 -5.94 6.35
C GLY A 25 -5.07 -5.23 6.56
N ASN A 26 -5.11 -3.92 6.33
CA ASN A 26 -6.33 -3.12 6.44
C ASN A 26 -7.32 -3.38 5.29
N ALA A 27 -6.83 -3.45 4.05
CA ALA A 27 -7.65 -3.72 2.87
C ALA A 27 -8.31 -5.11 2.95
N LYS A 28 -7.57 -6.12 3.40
CA LYS A 28 -8.08 -7.47 3.60
C LYS A 28 -9.23 -7.51 4.59
N GLN A 29 -9.15 -6.79 5.72
CA GLN A 29 -10.26 -6.70 6.67
C GLN A 29 -11.51 -6.08 6.05
N ARG A 30 -11.37 -5.03 5.22
CA ARG A 30 -12.49 -4.39 4.51
C ARG A 30 -13.10 -5.28 3.42
N LEU A 31 -12.25 -6.07 2.76
CA LEU A 31 -12.65 -7.01 1.71
C LEU A 31 -13.37 -8.24 2.29
N GLU A 32 -12.86 -8.78 3.40
CA GLU A 32 -13.40 -9.93 4.12
C GLU A 32 -14.52 -9.56 5.11
N ALA A 33 -14.81 -8.27 5.27
CA ALA A 33 -15.94 -7.81 6.07
C ALA A 33 -17.22 -8.54 5.61
N ASN A 34 -17.90 -9.16 6.59
CA ASN A 34 -19.09 -10.01 6.42
C ASN A 34 -18.83 -11.42 5.84
N GLY A 35 -17.59 -11.93 5.91
CA GLY A 35 -17.27 -13.29 5.46
C GLY A 35 -17.36 -13.48 3.94
N ALA A 36 -17.35 -12.37 3.19
CA ALA A 36 -17.39 -12.38 1.74
C ALA A 36 -16.04 -12.82 1.17
N PHE A 37 -16.07 -13.68 0.15
CA PHE A 37 -14.85 -14.07 -0.55
C PHE A 37 -14.24 -12.87 -1.30
N ILE A 38 -12.92 -12.74 -1.25
CA ILE A 38 -12.21 -11.69 -1.98
C ILE A 38 -12.23 -12.06 -3.47
N THR A 39 -13.10 -11.42 -4.24
CA THR A 39 -13.07 -11.52 -5.70
C THR A 39 -12.03 -10.55 -6.28
N TRP A 40 -11.42 -10.91 -7.40
CA TRP A 40 -10.44 -10.07 -8.09
C TRP A 40 -10.99 -8.66 -8.40
N ALA A 41 -12.24 -8.56 -8.83
CA ALA A 41 -12.89 -7.27 -9.10
C ALA A 41 -13.02 -6.38 -7.85
N ARG A 42 -13.28 -6.97 -6.68
CA ARG A 42 -13.38 -6.23 -5.41
C ARG A 42 -12.01 -5.78 -4.92
N PHE A 43 -11.01 -6.65 -5.05
CA PHE A 43 -9.61 -6.30 -4.82
C PHE A 43 -9.18 -5.08 -5.66
N GLN A 44 -9.43 -5.12 -6.97
CA GLN A 44 -9.08 -4.02 -7.87
C GLN A 44 -9.76 -2.70 -7.49
N ARG A 45 -11.03 -2.73 -7.06
CA ARG A 45 -11.74 -1.52 -6.61
C ARG A 45 -11.12 -0.92 -5.36
N GLU A 46 -10.83 -1.72 -4.34
CA GLU A 46 -10.20 -1.23 -3.11
C GLU A 46 -8.78 -0.70 -3.38
N PHE A 47 -7.98 -1.41 -4.20
CA PHE A 47 -6.64 -0.97 -4.56
C PHE A 47 -6.64 0.40 -5.26
N LEU A 48 -7.56 0.61 -6.21
CA LEU A 48 -7.66 1.88 -6.94
C LEU A 48 -8.20 3.02 -6.07
N THR A 49 -9.15 2.72 -5.17
CA THR A 49 -9.70 3.73 -4.24
C THR A 49 -8.61 4.23 -3.29
N VAL A 50 -7.83 3.30 -2.75
CA VAL A 50 -6.80 3.63 -1.78
C VAL A 50 -5.58 4.29 -2.45
N SER A 51 -5.27 3.96 -3.70
CA SER A 51 -4.26 4.70 -4.48
C SER A 51 -4.60 6.19 -4.64
N GLU A 52 -5.88 6.54 -4.70
CA GLU A 52 -6.34 7.93 -4.77
C GLU A 52 -6.28 8.61 -3.39
N GLU A 53 -6.68 7.92 -2.31
CA GLU A 53 -6.61 8.44 -0.94
C GLU A 53 -5.16 8.67 -0.45
N TYR A 54 -4.24 7.72 -0.71
CA TYR A 54 -2.82 7.89 -0.38
C TYR A 54 -2.19 9.01 -1.21
N ARG A 55 -2.67 9.28 -2.42
CA ARG A 55 -2.21 10.45 -3.21
C ARG A 55 -2.61 11.77 -2.55
N ILE A 56 -3.77 11.82 -1.90
CA ILE A 56 -4.23 13.04 -1.20
C ILE A 56 -3.47 13.19 0.13
N HIS A 57 -3.33 12.12 0.92
CA HIS A 57 -2.60 12.15 2.19
C HIS A 57 -1.08 12.30 2.04
N GLY A 58 -0.47 11.79 0.98
CA GLY A 58 0.97 11.92 0.70
C GLY A 58 1.41 13.32 0.28
N ILE A 59 0.48 14.22 -0.07
CA ILE A 59 0.77 15.63 -0.39
C ILE A 59 0.71 16.51 0.88
N GLU A 60 -0.04 16.13 1.90
CA GLU A 60 -0.17 16.91 3.15
C GLU A 60 0.93 16.62 4.18
N ALA A 61 1.70 15.53 4.00
CA ALA A 61 2.78 15.14 4.90
C ALA A 61 4.20 15.53 4.41
N GLY A 62 4.30 16.31 3.33
CA GLY A 62 5.56 16.78 2.74
C GLY A 62 5.97 18.17 3.19
#